data_AF-A0A821PRX2-F1
#
_entry.id   AF-A0A821PRX2-F1
#
_cell.length_a   1.000
_cell.length_b   1.000
_cell.length_c   1.000
_cell.angle_alpha   90.00
_cell.angle_beta   90.00
_cell.angle_gamma   90.00
#
_symmetry.space_group_name_H-M   'P 1'
#
loop_
_entity.id
_entity.type
_entity.pdbx_description
1 polymer ?
#
loop_
_entity_poly.entity_id
_entity_poly.type
_entity_poly.pdbx_seq_one_letter_code
_entity_poly.pdbx_strand_id
1 'polypeptide(L)'
;MRPYPGTNLSTDKRIFNYRLSRARRVVENTFGQLTSKFRIYNRRIHALPKNFDNIILSTCILHNFIKKYDKETNLFAEVASTNETLAAYDDLPAVGLNASREAFYVRDTFKSYFISPAGALPWQNNRI
;
A
#
# COMPACT_ATOMS: atom_id res chain seq x y z
N MET A 1 -1.69 2.79 9.53
CA MET A 1 -0.99 3.86 10.29
C MET A 1 -1.25 5.23 9.68
N ARG A 2 -1.64 6.24 10.47
CA ARG A 2 -1.92 7.59 9.96
C ARG A 2 -0.63 8.39 9.70
N PRO A 3 -0.51 9.16 8.61
CA PRO A 3 0.60 10.10 8.43
C PRO A 3 0.61 11.19 9.51
N TYR A 4 1.72 11.94 9.61
CA TYR A 4 1.72 13.19 10.37
C TYR A 4 0.79 14.22 9.68
N PRO A 5 -0.14 14.85 10.42
CA PRO A 5 -1.05 15.84 9.87
C PRO A 5 -0.38 17.22 9.73
N GLY A 6 -0.90 18.05 8.84
CA GLY A 6 -0.45 19.43 8.61
C GLY A 6 0.48 19.59 7.41
N THR A 7 0.61 20.83 6.94
CA THR A 7 1.41 21.20 5.75
C THR A 7 2.84 21.61 6.12
N ASN A 8 3.04 22.28 7.26
CA ASN A 8 4.35 22.69 7.78
C ASN A 8 5.00 21.58 8.62
N LEU A 9 5.41 20.50 7.96
CA LEU A 9 6.08 19.36 8.60
C LEU A 9 7.61 19.52 8.57
N SER A 10 8.28 19.07 9.64
CA SER A 10 9.74 18.91 9.61
C SER A 10 10.16 17.89 8.56
N THR A 11 11.38 18.01 8.04
CA THR A 11 11.95 17.11 7.03
C THR A 11 11.78 15.64 7.39
N ASP A 12 12.06 15.29 8.64
CA ASP A 12 11.87 13.97 9.24
C ASP A 12 10.45 13.42 9.08
N LYS A 13 9.44 14.25 9.38
CA LYS A 13 8.03 13.87 9.25
C LYS A 13 7.62 13.76 7.78
N ARG A 14 8.18 14.58 6.89
CA ARG A 14 7.99 14.47 5.44
C ARG A 14 8.56 13.16 4.91
N ILE A 15 9.78 12.79 5.32
CA ILE A 15 10.42 11.51 4.93
C ILE A 15 9.55 10.34 5.34
N PHE A 16 9.11 10.34 6.61
CA PHE A 16 8.20 9.30 7.10
C PHE A 16 6.91 9.23 6.28
N ASN A 17 6.23 10.35 6.06
CA ASN A 17 4.99 10.40 5.29
C ASN A 17 5.21 9.89 3.86
N TYR A 18 6.30 10.31 3.20
CA TYR A 18 6.65 9.88 1.86
C TYR A 18 6.87 8.36 1.78
N ARG A 19 7.65 7.79 2.72
CA ARG A 19 7.88 6.34 2.78
C ARG A 19 6.61 5.55 3.07
N LEU A 20 5.76 6.07 3.95
CA LEU A 20 4.46 5.48 4.27
C LEU A 20 3.54 5.47 3.04
N SER A 21 3.49 6.56 2.28
CA SER A 21 2.72 6.63 1.03
C SER A 21 3.28 5.70 -0.04
N ARG A 22 4.61 5.57 -0.16
CA ARG A 22 5.24 4.61 -1.08
C ARG A 22 4.87 3.17 -0.74
N ALA A 23 4.88 2.80 0.54
CA ALA A 23 4.47 1.47 0.98
C ALA A 23 2.99 1.19 0.67
N ARG A 24 2.11 2.15 0.95
CA ARG A 24 0.68 2.06 0.62
C ARG A 24 0.42 1.84 -0.86
N ARG A 25 1.05 2.64 -1.72
CA ARG A 25 0.91 2.52 -3.18
C ARG A 25 1.24 1.12 -3.69
N VAL A 26 2.26 0.47 -3.14
CA VAL A 26 2.62 -0.91 -3.52
C VAL A 26 1.50 -1.88 -3.14
N VAL A 27 1.03 -1.81 -1.89
CA VAL A 27 -0.04 -2.68 -1.39
C VAL A 27 -1.34 -2.46 -2.18
N GLU A 28 -1.75 -1.21 -2.37
CA GLU A 28 -2.96 -0.84 -3.09
C GLU A 28 -2.91 -1.30 -4.55
N ASN A 29 -1.79 -1.10 -5.25
CA ASN A 29 -1.62 -1.57 -6.63
C ASN A 29 -1.73 -3.10 -6.72
N THR A 30 -1.11 -3.84 -5.79
CA THR A 30 -1.20 -5.31 -5.76
C THR A 30 -2.64 -5.78 -5.55
N PHE A 31 -3.34 -5.22 -4.56
CA PHE A 31 -4.74 -5.58 -4.32
C PHE A 31 -5.68 -5.12 -5.44
N GLY A 32 -5.37 -4.01 -6.12
CA GLY A 32 -6.11 -3.57 -7.32
C GLY A 32 -6.05 -4.60 -8.44
N GLN A 33 -4.87 -5.17 -8.71
CA GLN A 33 -4.73 -6.25 -9.69
C GLN A 33 -5.51 -7.51 -9.29
N LEU A 34 -5.42 -7.92 -8.02
CA LEU A 34 -6.16 -9.08 -7.52
C LEU A 34 -7.67 -8.86 -7.58
N THR A 35 -8.15 -7.66 -7.26
CA THR A 35 -9.57 -7.30 -7.24
C THR A 35 -10.17 -7.22 -8.64
N SER A 36 -9.40 -6.74 -9.62
CA SER A 36 -9.77 -6.73 -11.03
C SER A 36 -10.00 -8.14 -11.59
N LYS A 37 -9.19 -9.12 -11.15
CA LYS A 37 -9.25 -10.50 -11.66
C LYS A 37 -10.15 -11.42 -10.85
N PHE A 38 -10.17 -11.30 -9.52
CA PHE A 38 -10.86 -12.23 -8.63
C PHE A 38 -12.03 -11.56 -7.90
N ARG A 39 -13.23 -12.04 -8.24
CA ARG A 39 -14.49 -11.50 -7.71
C ARG A 39 -14.67 -11.69 -6.20
N ILE A 40 -13.87 -12.55 -5.56
CA ILE A 40 -13.86 -12.78 -4.12
C ILE A 40 -13.49 -11.51 -3.33
N TYR A 41 -12.65 -10.63 -3.89
CA TYR A 41 -12.23 -9.37 -3.25
C TYR A 41 -13.26 -8.24 -3.40
N ASN A 42 -14.23 -8.37 -4.31
CA ASN A 42 -15.28 -7.37 -4.54
C ASN A 42 -16.45 -7.47 -3.55
N ARG A 43 -16.41 -8.43 -2.62
CA ARG A 43 -17.46 -8.67 -1.62
C ARG A 43 -16.81 -8.98 -0.28
N ARG A 44 -17.61 -8.93 0.79
CA ARG A 44 -17.17 -9.41 2.10
C ARG A 44 -16.75 -10.88 1.96
N ILE A 45 -15.55 -11.19 2.41
CA ILE A 45 -15.00 -12.54 2.34
C ILE A 45 -15.66 -13.35 3.46
N HIS A 46 -16.57 -14.25 3.09
CA HIS A 46 -17.25 -15.17 4.01
C HIS A 46 -16.36 -16.39 4.32
N ALA A 47 -15.18 -16.14 4.91
CA ALA A 47 -14.25 -17.17 5.32
C ALA A 47 -13.80 -16.95 6.77
N LEU A 48 -13.43 -18.03 7.45
CA LEU A 48 -12.83 -17.95 8.78
C LEU A 48 -11.43 -17.30 8.68
N PRO A 49 -10.98 -16.53 9.68
CA PRO A 49 -9.66 -15.87 9.66
C PRO A 49 -8.50 -16.84 9.36
N LYS A 50 -8.56 -18.07 9.88
CA LYS A 50 -7.56 -19.12 9.63
C LYS A 50 -7.41 -19.54 8.15
N ASN A 51 -8.40 -19.26 7.32
CA ASN A 51 -8.38 -19.59 5.89
C ASN A 51 -7.88 -18.43 5.02
N PHE A 52 -7.71 -17.23 5.59
CA PHE A 52 -7.40 -16.03 4.82
C PHE A 52 -6.04 -16.14 4.13
N ASP A 53 -5.03 -16.64 4.84
CA ASP A 53 -3.68 -16.84 4.28
C ASP A 53 -3.72 -17.77 3.07
N ASN A 54 -4.48 -18.87 3.16
CA ASN A 54 -4.66 -19.81 2.05
C ASN A 54 -5.38 -19.17 0.86
N ILE A 55 -6.38 -18.32 1.09
CA ILE A 55 -7.07 -17.58 0.03
C ILE A 55 -6.10 -16.66 -0.70
N ILE A 56 -5.34 -15.85 0.04
CA ILE A 56 -4.35 -14.92 -0.53
C ILE A 56 -3.32 -15.71 -1.36
N LEU A 57 -2.70 -16.73 -0.77
CA LEU A 57 -1.70 -17.56 -1.45
C LEU A 57 -2.27 -18.22 -2.72
N SER A 58 -3.48 -18.77 -2.64
CA SER A 58 -4.14 -19.40 -3.79
C SER A 58 -4.39 -18.40 -4.93
N THR A 59 -4.83 -17.19 -4.61
CA THR A 59 -5.04 -16.14 -5.64
C THR A 59 -3.73 -15.65 -6.25
N CYS A 60 -2.64 -15.58 -5.48
CA CYS A 60 -1.31 -15.26 -6.01
C CYS A 60 -0.80 -16.34 -6.97
N ILE A 61 -0.95 -17.62 -6.59
CA ILE A 61 -0.57 -18.75 -7.45
C ILE A 61 -1.40 -18.74 -8.73
N LEU A 62 -2.71 -18.59 -8.63
CA LEU A 62 -3.61 -18.56 -9.77
C LEU A 62 -3.35 -17.35 -10.68
N HIS A 63 -3.07 -16.17 -10.11
CA HIS A 63 -2.67 -14.99 -10.88
C HIS A 63 -1.42 -15.26 -11.73
N ASN A 64 -0.38 -15.83 -11.11
CA ASN A 64 0.87 -16.15 -11.80
C ASN A 64 0.66 -17.22 -12.88
N PHE A 65 -0.17 -18.23 -12.58
CA PHE A 65 -0.52 -19.26 -13.56
C PHE A 65 -1.25 -18.66 -14.76
N ILE A 66 -2.31 -17.87 -14.55
CA ILE A 66 -3.06 -17.21 -15.64
C ILE A 66 -2.11 -16.34 -16.46
N LYS A 67 -1.32 -15.48 -15.82
CA LYS A 67 -0.37 -14.58 -16.49
C LYS A 67 0.66 -15.33 -17.35
N LYS A 68 1.05 -16.54 -16.95
CA LYS A 68 2.01 -17.36 -17.69
C LYS A 68 1.43 -17.97 -18.96
N TYR A 69 0.15 -18.35 -18.95
CA TYR A 69 -0.46 -19.15 -20.01
C TYR A 69 -1.49 -18.41 -20.87
N ASP A 70 -1.96 -17.26 -20.42
CA ASP A 70 -2.84 -16.41 -21.20
C ASP A 70 -2.00 -15.46 -22.08
N LYS A 71 -2.02 -15.72 -23.39
CA LYS A 71 -1.25 -14.95 -24.40
C LYS A 71 -1.84 -13.55 -24.63
N GLU A 72 -3.08 -13.30 -24.21
CA GLU A 72 -3.79 -12.02 -24.43
C GLU A 72 -3.69 -11.06 -23.23
N THR A 73 -3.39 -11.53 -22.01
CA THR A 73 -3.30 -10.64 -20.83
C THR A 73 -2.08 -9.71 -20.81
N ASN A 74 -1.09 -9.93 -21.68
CA ASN A 74 0.04 -9.02 -21.81
C ASN A 74 -0.39 -7.60 -22.24
N LEU A 75 -1.52 -7.46 -22.95
CA LEU A 75 -2.07 -6.15 -23.33
C LEU A 75 -2.62 -5.36 -22.13
N PHE A 76 -3.23 -6.03 -21.14
CA PHE A 76 -3.76 -5.34 -19.95
C PHE A 76 -2.67 -5.01 -18.90
N ALA A 77 -1.59 -5.79 -18.87
CA ALA A 77 -0.46 -5.53 -17.96
C ALA A 77 0.37 -4.32 -18.40
N GLU A 78 0.50 -4.06 -19.70
CA GLU A 78 1.14 -2.84 -20.23
C GLU A 78 0.30 -1.58 -19.97
N VAL A 79 -1.02 -1.65 -20.14
CA VAL A 79 -1.92 -0.50 -19.91
C VAL A 79 -2.01 -0.13 -18.42
N ALA A 80 -1.90 -1.09 -17.51
CA ALA A 80 -1.79 -0.80 -16.07
C ALA A 80 -0.42 -0.24 -15.66
N SER A 81 0.59 -0.31 -16.55
CA SER A 81 1.93 0.25 -16.34
C SER A 81 2.09 1.66 -16.93
N THR A 82 1.22 2.06 -17.85
CA THR A 82 1.13 3.44 -18.33
C THR A 82 0.37 4.26 -17.31
N ASN A 83 1.11 4.98 -16.47
CA ASN A 83 0.88 6.33 -15.92
C ASN A 83 -0.54 6.95 -15.92
N GLU A 84 -1.60 6.18 -15.77
CA GLU A 84 -2.88 6.72 -15.36
C GLU A 84 -2.81 6.86 -13.85
N THR A 85 -2.59 8.10 -13.43
CA THR A 85 -3.12 8.61 -12.16
C THR A 85 -4.54 8.08 -12.01
N LEU A 86 -4.70 6.96 -11.30
CA LEU A 86 -5.95 6.58 -10.66
C LEU A 86 -6.20 7.65 -9.58
N ALA A 87 -6.63 8.82 -10.05
CA ALA A 87 -7.21 9.88 -9.25
C ALA A 87 -8.61 9.39 -8.84
N ALA A 88 -8.67 8.47 -7.88
CA ALA A 88 -9.90 8.10 -7.17
C ALA A 88 -9.61 7.13 -6.02
N TYR A 89 -8.73 7.52 -5.10
CA TYR A 89 -8.95 7.21 -3.70
C TYR A 89 -8.74 8.54 -3.00
N ASP A 90 -9.83 9.28 -2.84
CA ASP A 90 -9.89 10.44 -1.96
C ASP A 90 -9.15 10.10 -0.67
N ASP A 91 -8.35 11.05 -0.17
CA ASP A 91 -7.75 10.97 1.15
C ASP A 91 -8.75 10.30 2.09
N LEU A 92 -8.40 9.10 2.60
CA LEU A 92 -9.24 8.36 3.54
C LEU A 92 -9.76 9.39 4.54
N PRO A 93 -11.10 9.58 4.65
CA PRO A 93 -11.66 10.64 5.47
C PRO A 93 -10.97 10.52 6.82
N ALA A 94 -10.40 11.63 7.29
CA ALA A 94 -9.70 11.65 8.56
C ALA A 94 -10.72 11.30 9.64
N VAL A 95 -10.91 10.01 9.90
CA VAL A 95 -11.84 9.51 10.89
C VAL A 95 -11.34 10.09 12.20
N GLY A 96 -12.11 11.01 12.76
CA GLY A 96 -11.81 11.81 13.95
C GLY A 96 -11.82 10.99 15.23
N LEU A 97 -11.30 9.77 15.20
CA LEU A 97 -10.98 9.00 16.38
C LEU A 97 -9.57 9.40 16.83
N ASN A 98 -9.45 9.77 18.10
CA ASN A 98 -8.16 9.97 18.71
C ASN A 98 -7.41 8.62 18.68
N ALA A 99 -6.38 8.54 17.84
CA ALA A 99 -5.48 7.39 17.87
C ALA A 99 -4.85 7.30 19.27
N SER A 100 -4.64 6.07 19.75
CA SER A 100 -4.06 5.87 21.08
C SER A 100 -2.63 6.43 21.14
N ARG A 101 -2.15 6.74 22.35
CA ARG A 101 -0.77 7.24 22.54
C ARG A 101 0.26 6.24 22.00
N GLU A 102 -0.04 4.94 22.12
CA GLU A 102 0.77 3.84 21.59
C GLU A 102 0.88 3.91 20.07
N ALA A 103 -0.21 4.24 19.36
CA ALA A 103 -0.17 4.39 17.90
C ALA A 103 0.75 5.54 17.47
N PHE A 104 0.81 6.64 18.24
CA PHE A 104 1.77 7.71 17.99
C PHE A 104 3.20 7.26 18.27
N TYR A 105 3.42 6.54 19.36
CA TYR A 105 4.74 6.00 19.71
C TYR A 105 5.27 5.05 18.62
N VAL A 106 4.45 4.14 18.10
CA VAL A 106 4.84 3.25 17.00
C VAL A 106 5.21 4.06 15.75
N ARG A 107 4.41 5.08 15.39
CA ARG A 107 4.71 5.97 14.26
C ARG A 107 6.05 6.69 14.45
N ASP A 108 6.28 7.25 15.64
CA ASP A 108 7.53 7.94 15.96
C ASP A 108 8.73 6.99 15.96
N THR A 109 8.56 5.75 16.39
CA THR A 109 9.59 4.70 16.33
C THR A 109 10.01 4.43 14.88
N PHE A 110 9.05 4.25 13.97
CA PHE A 110 9.36 4.08 12.54
C PHE A 110 10.01 5.32 11.94
N LYS A 111 9.53 6.52 12.26
CA LYS A 111 10.15 7.78 11.83
C LYS A 111 11.63 7.82 12.24
N SER A 112 11.92 7.60 13.52
CA SER A 112 13.29 7.60 14.04
C SER A 112 14.17 6.55 13.35
N TYR A 113 13.65 5.35 13.13
CA TYR A 113 14.37 4.31 12.38
C TYR A 113 14.67 4.73 10.93
N PHE A 114 13.70 5.30 10.22
CA PHE A 114 13.87 5.72 8.82
C PHE A 114 14.89 6.85 8.62
N ILE A 115 15.16 7.63 9.67
CA ILE A 115 16.16 8.70 9.65
C ILE A 115 17.53 8.18 10.12
N SER A 116 17.55 7.11 10.92
CA SER A 116 18.80 6.51 11.38
C SER A 116 19.68 6.04 10.21
N PRO A 117 21.01 5.97 10.38
CA PRO A 117 21.91 5.47 9.34
C PRO A 117 21.55 4.08 8.80
N ALA A 118 20.98 3.22 9.64
CA ALA A 118 20.57 1.86 9.25
C ALA A 118 19.28 1.83 8.42
N GLY A 119 18.36 2.77 8.67
CA GLY A 119 17.06 2.80 7.98
C GLY A 119 16.98 3.83 6.85
N ALA A 120 17.95 4.73 6.74
CA ALA A 120 17.99 5.78 5.73
C ALA A 120 18.19 5.22 4.32
N LEU A 121 17.44 5.76 3.35
CA LEU A 121 17.54 5.37 1.96
C LEU A 121 18.09 6.51 1.10
N PRO A 122 18.94 6.25 0.10
CA PRO A 122 19.59 7.31 -0.70
C PRO A 122 18.62 8.27 -1.40
N TRP A 123 17.43 7.79 -1.76
CA TRP A 123 16.42 8.57 -2.49
C TRP A 123 15.43 9.31 -1.58
N GLN A 124 15.50 9.14 -0.26
CA GLN A 124 14.43 9.62 0.63
C GLN A 124 14.37 11.14 0.76
N ASN A 125 15.45 11.84 0.39
CA ASN A 125 15.55 13.30 0.42
C ASN A 125 15.19 13.96 -0.92
N ASN A 126 15.13 13.19 -2.01
CA ASN A 126 15.01 13.75 -3.36
C ASN A 126 13.56 14.05 -3.77
N ARG A 127 12.58 13.59 -2.99
CA ARG A 127 11.15 13.60 -3.35
C ARG A 127 10.23 14.03 -2.21
N ILE A 128 10.78 14.65 -1.16
CA ILE A 128 10.04 15.11 0.01
C ILE A 128 9.61 16.54 -0.12
#